data_AF-A0A199P0F8-F1
#
_entry.id   AF-A0A199P0F8-F1
#
_cell.length_a   1.000
_cell.length_b   1.000
_cell.length_c   1.000
_cell.angle_alpha   90.00
_cell.angle_beta   90.00
_cell.angle_gamma   90.00
#
_symmetry.space_group_name_H-M   'P 1'
#
loop_
_entity.id
_entity.type
_entity.pdbx_description
1 polymer ?
#
loop_
_entity_poly.entity_id
_entity_poly.type
_entity_poly.pdbx_seq_one_letter_code
_entity_poly.pdbx_strand_id
1 'polypeptide(L)'
;MRRAIGPLSLWLLCGAVAVSVAAPAADQDPVAQSAETLYRLGEADGTQLAQARYCDLPPAEMSRLAGALQQAARERALAANVTFDAAAHDAAMRAGFDGFRKLMAALEAQGGPQDLAQRQAHYREQCAEVRAGIETLIGPLAKQDTQG
;
A
#
# COMPACT_ATOMS: atom_id res chain seq x y z
N MET A 1 40.36 -44.32 -24.96
CA MET A 1 39.81 -45.13 -23.85
C MET A 1 40.78 -45.07 -22.67
N ARG A 2 40.24 -45.08 -21.44
CA ARG A 2 40.89 -45.08 -20.10
C ARG A 2 40.93 -43.74 -19.35
N ARG A 3 40.16 -43.73 -18.25
CA ARG A 3 40.13 -42.76 -17.15
C ARG A 3 41.36 -42.91 -16.25
N ALA A 4 41.79 -41.82 -15.63
CA ALA A 4 42.57 -41.76 -14.38
C ALA A 4 42.00 -40.55 -13.61
N ILE A 5 41.29 -40.65 -12.48
CA ILE A 5 41.71 -41.06 -11.12
C ILE A 5 43.07 -40.46 -10.76
N GLY A 6 43.05 -39.43 -9.88
CA GLY A 6 44.22 -38.73 -9.33
C GLY A 6 45.12 -39.63 -8.45
N PRO A 7 46.07 -39.10 -7.65
CA PRO A 7 45.81 -38.02 -6.69
C PRO A 7 46.99 -37.05 -6.37
N LEU A 8 46.63 -36.01 -5.61
CA LEU A 8 47.40 -35.35 -4.54
C LEU A 8 48.87 -34.96 -4.80
N SER A 9 49.08 -33.66 -5.03
CA SER A 9 50.32 -32.99 -4.62
C SER A 9 50.00 -31.70 -3.90
N LEU A 10 50.30 -31.74 -2.61
CA LEU A 10 50.36 -30.67 -1.61
C LEU A 10 50.72 -29.31 -2.22
N TRP A 11 49.84 -28.33 -2.06
CA TRP A 11 50.23 -26.95 -1.80
C TRP A 11 49.63 -26.56 -0.46
N LEU A 12 50.42 -26.79 0.57
CA LEU A 12 50.27 -26.21 1.90
C LEU A 12 50.88 -24.80 1.86
N LEU A 13 50.20 -23.85 2.52
CA LEU A 13 50.71 -22.59 3.09
C LEU A 13 50.49 -21.28 2.30
N CYS A 14 49.32 -20.68 2.52
CA CYS A 14 49.18 -19.32 3.07
C CYS A 14 47.82 -19.27 3.79
N GLY A 15 47.81 -19.30 5.12
CA GLY A 15 47.48 -18.11 5.93
C GLY A 15 45.98 -17.80 5.86
N ALA A 16 45.16 -18.25 6.82
CA ALA A 16 44.63 -17.36 7.89
C ALA A 16 44.21 -15.99 7.32
N VAL A 17 42.94 -15.58 7.32
CA VAL A 17 42.03 -15.46 8.46
C VAL A 17 40.58 -15.48 7.94
N ALA A 18 39.69 -15.95 8.82
CA ALA A 18 38.24 -15.85 8.72
C ALA A 18 37.74 -14.40 8.59
N VAL A 19 36.42 -14.27 8.61
CA VAL A 19 35.62 -13.05 8.44
C VAL A 19 35.35 -12.77 6.97
N SER A 20 34.39 -13.53 6.41
CA SER A 20 33.41 -12.88 5.55
C SER A 20 32.88 -11.69 6.33
N VAL A 21 33.37 -10.49 6.00
CA VAL A 21 32.75 -9.25 6.43
C VAL A 21 31.36 -9.31 5.82
N ALA A 22 30.39 -9.74 6.65
CA ALA A 22 29.04 -9.26 6.51
C ALA A 22 29.19 -7.73 6.51
N ALA A 23 29.01 -7.14 5.32
CA ALA A 23 28.82 -5.71 5.24
C ALA A 23 27.74 -5.36 6.28
N PRO A 24 27.95 -4.36 7.15
CA PRO A 24 26.92 -3.99 8.08
C PRO A 24 25.72 -3.62 7.21
N ALA A 25 24.61 -4.33 7.41
CA ALA A 25 23.32 -3.77 7.09
C ALA A 25 23.34 -2.40 7.76
N ALA A 26 23.37 -1.34 6.94
CA ALA A 26 23.20 0.01 7.41
C ALA A 26 22.04 0.01 8.41
N ASP A 27 22.24 0.62 9.59
CA ASP A 27 21.23 0.83 10.63
C ASP A 27 19.87 1.15 10.02
N GLN A 28 19.09 0.11 9.74
CA GLN A 28 17.69 0.24 9.41
C GLN A 28 16.99 0.19 10.75
N ASP A 29 16.75 1.37 11.31
CA ASP A 29 15.92 1.49 12.49
C ASP A 29 14.56 0.82 12.17
N PRO A 30 14.21 -0.29 12.84
CA PRO A 30 12.95 -0.99 12.61
C PRO A 30 11.74 -0.06 12.83
N VAL A 31 11.90 0.97 13.67
CA VAL A 31 10.90 2.01 13.93
C VAL A 31 10.76 2.94 12.72
N ALA A 32 11.85 3.34 12.07
CA ALA A 32 11.79 4.16 10.87
C ALA A 32 11.15 3.41 9.69
N GLN A 33 11.48 2.13 9.52
CA GLN A 33 10.89 1.30 8.45
C GLN A 33 9.40 1.05 8.65
N SER A 34 8.97 0.85 9.89
CA SER A 34 7.55 0.64 10.21
C SER A 34 6.74 1.93 10.09
N ALA A 35 7.29 3.08 10.49
CA ALA A 35 6.67 4.39 10.29
C ALA A 35 6.47 4.70 8.80
N GLU A 36 7.47 4.44 7.95
CA GLU A 36 7.32 4.66 6.51
C GLU A 36 6.31 3.70 5.87
N THR A 37 6.27 2.45 6.33
CA THR A 37 5.27 1.48 5.85
C THR A 37 3.85 1.94 6.19
N LEU A 38 3.61 2.40 7.42
CA LEU A 38 2.32 2.94 7.85
C LEU A 38 1.96 4.23 7.09
N TYR A 39 2.93 5.08 6.80
CA TYR A 39 2.73 6.28 5.99
C TYR A 39 2.25 5.93 4.56
N ARG A 40 2.94 5.01 3.88
CA ARG A 40 2.53 4.56 2.53
C ARG A 40 1.15 3.90 2.52
N LEU A 41 0.79 3.17 3.59
CA LEU A 41 -0.55 2.63 3.76
C LEU A 41 -1.60 3.74 3.90
N GLY A 42 -1.29 4.80 4.66
CA GLY A 42 -2.14 5.98 4.74
C GLY A 42 -2.35 6.67 3.38
N GLU A 43 -1.30 6.79 2.56
CA GLU A 43 -1.45 7.32 1.19
C GLU A 43 -2.32 6.41 0.30
N ALA A 44 -2.20 5.09 0.45
CA ALA A 44 -3.04 4.14 -0.27
C ALA A 44 -4.52 4.23 0.17
N ASP A 45 -4.79 4.31 1.48
CA ASP A 45 -6.13 4.54 2.04
C ASP A 45 -6.72 5.86 1.50
N GLY A 46 -5.92 6.92 1.41
CA GLY A 46 -6.30 8.20 0.82
C GLY A 46 -6.63 8.14 -0.67
N THR A 47 -5.84 7.36 -1.42
CA THR A 47 -6.10 7.09 -2.84
C THR A 47 -7.41 6.33 -3.02
N GLN A 48 -7.69 5.34 -2.17
CA GLN A 48 -8.95 4.60 -2.19
C GLN A 48 -10.16 5.50 -1.89
N LEU A 49 -10.02 6.43 -0.94
CA LEU A 49 -11.05 7.43 -0.65
C LEU A 49 -11.29 8.35 -1.86
N ALA A 50 -10.24 8.74 -2.57
CA ALA A 50 -10.37 9.55 -3.78
C ALA A 50 -11.00 8.79 -4.95
N GLN A 51 -10.70 7.50 -5.12
CA GLN A 51 -11.38 6.64 -6.09
C GLN A 51 -12.87 6.50 -5.78
N ALA A 52 -13.21 6.27 -4.50
CA ALA A 52 -14.59 6.22 -4.05
C ALA A 52 -15.34 7.52 -4.37
N ARG A 53 -14.71 8.67 -4.11
CA ARG A 53 -15.26 9.98 -4.46
C ARG A 53 -15.40 10.15 -5.97
N TYR A 54 -14.39 9.73 -6.72
CA TYR A 54 -14.39 9.78 -8.17
C TYR A 54 -15.50 8.91 -8.75
N CYS A 55 -15.88 7.82 -8.09
CA CYS A 55 -17.00 6.92 -8.42
C CYS A 55 -18.36 7.33 -7.84
N ASP A 56 -18.51 8.62 -7.50
CA ASP A 56 -19.73 9.24 -6.97
C ASP A 56 -20.30 8.57 -5.71
N LEU A 57 -19.43 8.05 -4.84
CA LEU A 57 -19.88 7.54 -3.53
C LEU A 57 -20.55 8.67 -2.73
N PRO A 58 -21.75 8.44 -2.15
CA PRO A 58 -22.46 9.45 -1.36
C PRO A 58 -21.64 9.96 -0.17
N PRO A 59 -21.78 11.24 0.23
CA PRO A 59 -21.02 11.80 1.36
C PRO A 59 -21.12 11.01 2.66
N ALA A 60 -22.30 10.45 2.97
CA ALA A 60 -22.50 9.64 4.17
C ALA A 60 -21.76 8.28 4.12
N GLU A 61 -21.59 7.72 2.93
CA GLU A 61 -20.80 6.49 2.73
C GLU A 61 -19.30 6.80 2.68
N MET A 62 -18.92 7.97 2.14
CA MET A 62 -17.55 8.47 2.20
C MET A 62 -17.04 8.63 3.63
N SER A 63 -17.84 9.21 4.53
CA SER A 63 -17.48 9.32 5.95
C SER A 63 -17.33 7.95 6.62
N ARG A 64 -18.20 6.99 6.28
CA ARG A 64 -18.13 5.62 6.78
C ARG A 64 -16.89 4.88 6.27
N LEU A 65 -16.55 5.06 4.99
CA LEU A 65 -15.32 4.53 4.40
C LEU A 65 -14.08 5.09 5.10
N ALA A 66 -14.01 6.40 5.32
CA ALA A 66 -12.89 7.03 6.01
C ALA A 66 -12.71 6.47 7.44
N GLY A 67 -13.82 6.32 8.18
CA GLY A 67 -13.80 5.68 9.50
C GLY A 67 -13.33 4.22 9.46
N ALA A 68 -13.81 3.44 8.49
CA ALA A 68 -13.41 2.04 8.29
C ALA A 68 -11.91 1.92 7.99
N LEU A 69 -11.37 2.78 7.12
CA LEU A 69 -9.95 2.81 6.76
C LEU A 69 -9.09 3.19 7.96
N GLN A 70 -9.51 4.19 8.75
CA GLN A 70 -8.80 4.58 9.96
C GLN A 70 -8.79 3.45 11.02
N GLN A 71 -9.91 2.75 11.19
CA GLN A 71 -9.99 1.60 12.09
C GLN A 71 -9.07 0.47 11.62
N ALA A 72 -9.09 0.14 10.33
CA ALA A 72 -8.19 -0.86 9.76
C ALA A 72 -6.71 -0.46 9.92
N ALA A 73 -6.38 0.82 9.78
CA ALA A 73 -5.03 1.33 10.01
C ALA A 73 -4.59 1.19 11.47
N ARG A 74 -5.49 1.45 12.43
CA ARG A 74 -5.25 1.21 13.86
C ARG A 74 -4.97 -0.26 14.15
N GLU A 75 -5.75 -1.16 13.58
CA GLU A 75 -5.58 -2.60 13.75
C GLU A 75 -4.25 -3.10 13.15
N ARG A 76 -3.85 -2.57 11.98
CA ARG A 76 -2.53 -2.86 11.38
C ARG A 76 -1.38 -2.36 12.24
N ALA A 77 -1.48 -1.13 12.77
CA ALA A 77 -0.47 -0.57 13.66
C ALA A 77 -0.33 -1.41 14.95
N LEU A 78 -1.47 -1.83 15.52
CA LEU A 78 -1.49 -2.73 16.67
C LEU A 78 -0.84 -4.09 16.35
N ALA A 79 -1.19 -4.71 15.22
CA ALA A 79 -0.60 -5.97 14.77
C ALA A 79 0.91 -5.87 14.49
N ALA A 80 1.38 -4.69 14.07
CA ALA A 80 2.80 -4.38 13.89
C ALA A 80 3.52 -3.98 15.19
N ASN A 81 2.81 -3.90 16.32
CA ASN A 81 3.32 -3.42 17.62
C ASN A 81 3.93 -2.00 17.54
N VAL A 82 3.29 -1.11 16.76
CA VAL A 82 3.68 0.30 16.59
C VAL A 82 2.56 1.20 17.11
N THR A 83 2.93 2.34 17.69
CA THR A 83 1.96 3.35 18.10
C THR A 83 1.26 3.93 16.88
N PHE A 84 -0.07 3.89 16.88
CA PHE A 84 -0.86 4.55 15.84
C PHE A 84 -0.90 6.06 16.07
N ASP A 85 -0.28 6.82 15.16
CA ASP A 85 -0.43 8.26 15.08
C ASP A 85 -1.56 8.62 14.10
N ALA A 86 -2.71 9.02 14.66
CA ALA A 86 -3.87 9.39 13.89
C ALA A 86 -3.64 10.64 13.01
N ALA A 87 -2.86 11.61 13.49
CA ALA A 87 -2.60 12.84 12.73
C ALA A 87 -1.68 12.58 11.54
N ALA A 88 -0.66 11.73 11.73
CA ALA A 88 0.22 11.30 10.65
C ALA A 88 -0.53 10.48 9.59
N HIS A 89 -1.42 9.57 10.02
CA HIS A 89 -2.27 8.80 9.11
C HIS A 89 -3.24 9.71 8.33
N ASP A 90 -3.92 10.65 8.99
CA ASP A 90 -4.82 11.60 8.32
C ASP A 90 -4.08 12.51 7.32
N ALA A 91 -2.84 12.90 7.63
CA ALA A 91 -1.99 13.65 6.72
C ALA A 91 -1.60 12.82 5.48
N ALA A 92 -1.21 11.56 5.68
CA ALA A 92 -0.90 10.62 4.60
C ALA A 92 -2.13 10.33 3.72
N MET A 93 -3.30 10.12 4.32
CA MET A 93 -4.56 9.98 3.59
C MET A 93 -4.86 11.21 2.73
N ARG A 94 -4.68 12.41 3.27
CA ARG A 94 -4.88 13.64 2.50
C ARG A 94 -3.90 13.75 1.33
N ALA A 95 -2.63 13.38 1.54
CA ALA A 95 -1.61 13.37 0.49
C ALA A 95 -1.97 12.40 -0.64
N GLY A 96 -2.39 11.17 -0.31
CA GLY A 96 -2.85 10.19 -1.29
C GLY A 96 -4.10 10.65 -2.04
N PHE A 97 -5.07 11.22 -1.33
CA PHE A 97 -6.30 11.76 -1.92
C PHE A 97 -5.99 12.85 -2.96
N ASP A 98 -5.18 13.83 -2.58
CA ASP A 98 -4.78 14.92 -3.47
C ASP A 98 -3.89 14.44 -4.63
N GLY A 99 -3.03 13.44 -4.39
CA GLY A 99 -2.22 12.81 -5.42
C GLY A 99 -3.07 12.18 -6.52
N PHE A 100 -4.08 11.39 -6.13
CA PHE A 100 -5.03 10.80 -7.06
C PHE A 100 -5.81 11.87 -7.85
N ARG A 101 -6.31 12.90 -7.16
CA ARG A 101 -7.02 14.02 -7.80
C ARG A 101 -6.17 14.70 -8.87
N LYS A 102 -4.89 14.94 -8.59
CA LYS A 102 -3.95 15.53 -9.56
C LYS A 102 -3.69 14.59 -10.75
N LEU A 103 -3.55 13.29 -10.49
CA LEU A 103 -3.38 12.28 -11.54
C LEU A 103 -4.58 12.27 -12.49
N MET A 104 -5.80 12.25 -11.96
CA MET A 104 -7.01 12.26 -12.79
C MET A 104 -7.13 13.54 -13.61
N ALA A 105 -6.88 14.70 -13.02
CA ALA A 105 -6.86 15.97 -13.76
C ALA A 105 -5.79 15.98 -14.87
N ALA A 106 -4.62 15.39 -14.63
CA ALA A 106 -3.58 15.26 -15.65
C ALA A 106 -3.95 14.29 -16.78
N LEU A 107 -4.66 13.20 -16.47
CA LEU A 107 -5.16 12.25 -17.46
C LEU A 107 -6.27 12.87 -18.33
N GLU A 108 -7.18 13.63 -17.72
CA GLU A 108 -8.22 14.38 -18.42
C GLU A 108 -7.62 15.42 -19.38
N ALA A 109 -6.58 16.14 -18.92
CA ALA A 109 -5.89 17.15 -19.75
C ALA A 109 -5.14 16.55 -20.96
N GLN A 110 -4.72 15.28 -20.87
CA GLN A 110 -4.03 14.56 -21.96
C GLN A 110 -4.99 13.89 -22.95
N GLY A 111 -6.23 13.65 -22.55
CA GLY A 111 -7.23 12.97 -23.37
C GLY A 111 -7.84 13.88 -24.42
N GLY A 112 -7.46 13.73 -25.69
CA GLY A 112 -8.16 14.34 -26.82
C GLY A 112 -9.64 13.93 -26.89
N PRO A 113 -10.47 14.58 -27.74
CA PRO A 113 -11.93 14.42 -27.77
C PRO A 113 -12.45 13.02 -28.20
N GLN A 114 -11.58 12.01 -28.32
CA GLN A 114 -11.98 10.68 -28.77
C GLN A 114 -12.64 9.85 -27.66
N ASP A 115 -13.82 9.37 -28.07
CA ASP A 115 -14.89 8.65 -27.41
C ASP A 115 -15.07 8.80 -25.89
N LEU A 116 -15.80 9.85 -25.52
CA LEU A 116 -16.39 10.04 -24.20
C LEU A 116 -17.18 8.80 -23.75
N ALA A 117 -17.86 8.10 -24.66
CA ALA A 117 -18.69 6.94 -24.30
C ALA A 117 -17.85 5.72 -23.89
N GLN A 118 -16.72 5.46 -24.58
CA GLN A 118 -15.79 4.40 -24.20
C GLN A 118 -15.11 4.68 -22.86
N ARG A 119 -14.72 5.94 -22.60
CA ARG A 119 -14.18 6.36 -21.29
C ARG A 119 -15.23 6.23 -20.18
N GLN A 120 -16.47 6.61 -20.44
CA GLN A 120 -17.58 6.45 -19.50
C GLN A 120 -17.94 4.99 -19.24
N ALA A 121 -17.84 4.11 -20.24
CA ALA A 121 -18.07 2.67 -20.07
C ALA A 121 -16.98 2.06 -19.18
N HIS A 122 -15.70 2.33 -19.48
CA HIS A 122 -14.57 1.87 -18.68
C HIS A 122 -14.63 2.39 -17.23
N TYR A 123 -15.01 3.67 -17.07
CA TYR A 123 -15.25 4.28 -15.76
C TYR A 123 -16.37 3.57 -14.98
N ARG A 124 -17.50 3.24 -15.61
CA ARG A 124 -18.61 2.54 -14.95
C ARG A 124 -18.23 1.14 -14.46
N GLU A 125 -17.45 0.40 -15.25
CA GLU A 125 -16.95 -0.92 -14.86
C GLU A 125 -16.01 -0.84 -13.65
N GLN A 126 -15.01 0.05 -13.69
CA GLN A 126 -14.10 0.28 -12.56
C GLN A 126 -14.84 0.71 -11.30
N CYS A 127 -15.86 1.58 -11.44
CA CYS A 127 -16.62 2.06 -10.30
C CYS A 127 -17.55 1.01 -9.68
N ALA A 128 -17.97 0.00 -10.44
CA ALA A 128 -18.71 -1.14 -9.88
C ALA A 128 -17.81 -1.98 -8.95
N GLU A 129 -16.56 -2.24 -9.36
CA GLU A 129 -15.58 -2.95 -8.55
C GLU A 129 -15.20 -2.18 -7.27
N VAL A 130 -14.95 -0.87 -7.42
CA VAL A 130 -14.67 0.01 -6.28
C VAL A 130 -15.82 0.01 -5.28
N ARG A 131 -17.07 0.10 -5.77
CA ARG A 131 -18.25 0.08 -4.90
C ARG A 131 -18.42 -1.26 -4.17
N ALA A 132 -18.24 -2.39 -4.87
CA ALA A 132 -18.29 -3.72 -4.26
C ALA A 132 -17.19 -3.91 -3.19
N GLY A 133 -15.98 -3.39 -3.45
CA GLY A 133 -14.89 -3.38 -2.48
C GLY A 133 -15.22 -2.54 -1.23
N ILE A 134 -15.86 -1.38 -1.42
CA ILE A 134 -16.28 -0.49 -0.33
C ILE A 134 -17.39 -1.13 0.51
N GLU A 135 -18.39 -1.76 -0.12
CA GLU A 135 -19.43 -2.50 0.60
C GLU A 135 -18.86 -3.62 1.46
N THR A 136 -17.78 -4.28 1.01
CA THR A 136 -17.07 -5.30 1.79
C THR A 136 -16.36 -4.71 3.01
N LEU A 137 -15.83 -3.49 2.90
CA LEU A 137 -15.14 -2.78 4.00
C LEU A 137 -16.12 -2.17 5.00
N ILE A 138 -17.24 -1.60 4.55
CA ILE A 138 -18.23 -0.92 5.41
C ILE A 138 -19.29 -1.89 5.96
N GLY A 139 -19.66 -2.92 5.20
CA GLY A 139 -20.76 -3.84 5.51
C GLY A 139 -20.65 -4.53 6.88
N PRO A 140 -19.47 -5.00 7.32
CA PRO A 140 -19.28 -5.56 8.66
C PRO A 140 -19.49 -4.53 9.78
N LEU A 141 -19.04 -3.29 9.58
CA LEU A 141 -19.16 -2.20 10.56
C LEU A 141 -20.62 -1.76 10.72
N ALA A 142 -21.37 -1.66 9.62
CA ALA A 142 -22.78 -1.29 9.65
C ALA A 142 -23.68 -2.29 10.42
N LYS A 143 -23.29 -3.58 10.48
CA LYS A 143 -24.01 -4.60 11.26
C LYS A 143 -23.74 -4.50 12.76
N GLN A 144 -22.58 -3.98 13.16
CA GLN A 144 -22.24 -3.78 14.57
C GLN A 144 -23.01 -2.59 15.17
N ASP A 145 -23.18 -1.50 14.41
CA ASP A 145 -23.94 -0.31 14.87
C ASP A 145 -25.44 -0.59 15.13
N THR A 146 -26.01 -1.62 14.49
CA THR A 146 -27.43 -2.00 14.67
C THR A 146 -27.68 -2.97 15.83
N GLN A 147 -26.66 -3.41 16.56
CA GLN A 147 -26.78 -4.32 17.71
C GLN A 147 -26.55 -3.63 19.07
N GLY A 148 -26.44 -2.29 19.09
CA GLY A 148 -26.30 -1.48 20.30
C GLY A 148 -27.64 -1.04 20.90
#